data_AF-A0A5P9EXZ5-F1
#
_entry.id   AF-A0A5P9EXZ5-F1
#
_cell.length_a   1.000
_cell.length_b   1.000
_cell.length_c   1.000
_cell.angle_alpha   90.00
_cell.angle_beta   90.00
_cell.angle_gamma   90.00
#
_symmetry.space_group_name_H-M   'P 1'
#
loop_
_entity.id
_entity.type
_entity.pdbx_description
1 polymer ?
#
loop_
_entity_poly.entity_id
_entity_poly.type
_entity_poly.pdbx_seq_one_letter_code
_entity_poly.pdbx_strand_id
1 'polypeptide(L)'
;MKLMVMGNGRHGKDTFCEESGIDYVSSSRFAAEPIVFPALASTYGYRNVDECYEDRANHRADWHELIKEYNTPDKARLAREIFSKYDIYCGIRCKHEFLAAKEAGLFDLAIWVDAGDRLPNESPDSITVRPDHADIVIENNGSLAEFEAKVRRVTRALN
;
A
#
# COMPACT_ATOMS: atom_id res chain seq x y z
N MET A 1 -4.00 -5.27 -16.13
CA MET A 1 -2.64 -5.41 -15.60
C MET A 1 -2.70 -5.04 -14.13
N LYS A 2 -2.09 -5.83 -13.25
CA LYS A 2 -2.14 -5.65 -11.80
C LYS A 2 -0.80 -5.14 -11.27
N LEU A 3 -0.83 -4.05 -10.51
CA LEU A 3 0.36 -3.40 -9.96
C LEU A 3 0.41 -3.47 -8.44
N MET A 4 1.59 -3.73 -7.90
CA MET A 4 1.90 -3.60 -6.48
C MET A 4 2.70 -2.32 -6.25
N VAL A 5 2.09 -1.28 -5.68
CA VAL A 5 2.75 0.01 -5.44
C VAL A 5 3.21 0.10 -3.98
N MET A 6 4.51 0.23 -3.78
CA MET A 6 5.22 0.17 -2.50
C MET A 6 6.08 1.41 -2.27
N GLY A 7 6.56 1.59 -1.04
CA GLY A 7 7.35 2.75 -0.65
C GLY A 7 7.00 3.25 0.75
N ASN A 8 7.87 4.07 1.32
CA ASN A 8 7.64 4.67 2.64
C ASN A 8 6.43 5.64 2.62
N GLY A 9 5.93 5.97 3.80
CA GLY A 9 4.87 6.94 4.03
C GLY A 9 5.22 8.30 3.42
N ARG A 10 4.24 8.93 2.75
CA ARG A 10 4.35 10.25 2.10
C ARG A 10 5.36 10.34 0.95
N HIS A 11 5.96 9.22 0.51
CA HIS A 11 6.85 9.20 -0.66
C HIS A 11 6.11 9.37 -2.00
N GLY A 12 4.77 9.36 -2.01
CA GLY A 12 3.95 9.67 -3.19
C GLY A 12 3.29 8.45 -3.85
N LYS A 13 3.12 7.34 -3.11
CA LYS A 13 2.37 6.17 -3.59
C LYS A 13 0.93 6.51 -3.97
N ASP A 14 0.25 7.28 -3.13
CA ASP A 14 -1.14 7.68 -3.37
C ASP A 14 -1.21 8.55 -4.64
N THR A 15 -0.31 9.54 -4.76
CA THR A 15 -0.15 10.34 -5.98
C THR A 15 0.16 9.51 -7.23
N PHE A 16 1.00 8.47 -7.13
CA PHE A 16 1.22 7.55 -8.25
C PHE A 16 -0.09 6.90 -8.68
N CYS A 17 -0.89 6.41 -7.72
CA CYS A 17 -2.13 5.73 -8.03
C CYS A 17 -3.17 6.68 -8.62
N GLU A 18 -3.33 7.88 -8.04
CA GLU A 18 -4.22 8.94 -8.52
C GLU A 18 -3.90 9.35 -9.96
N GLU A 19 -2.63 9.60 -10.26
CA GLU A 19 -2.19 10.02 -11.60
C GLU A 19 -2.13 8.89 -12.62
N SER A 20 -2.10 7.62 -12.17
CA SER A 20 -2.07 6.49 -13.08
C SER A 20 -3.36 6.35 -13.88
N GLY A 21 -4.50 6.84 -13.34
CA GLY A 21 -5.81 6.59 -13.93
C GLY A 21 -6.24 5.12 -13.91
N ILE A 22 -5.59 4.28 -13.10
CA ILE A 22 -5.93 2.87 -12.89
C ILE A 22 -6.67 2.73 -11.56
N ASP A 23 -7.69 1.89 -11.53
CA ASP A 23 -8.48 1.63 -10.32
C ASP A 23 -7.61 1.07 -9.20
N TYR A 24 -7.60 1.76 -8.06
CA TYR A 24 -6.78 1.43 -6.91
C TYR A 24 -7.54 1.53 -5.59
N VAL A 25 -6.97 0.87 -4.58
CA VAL A 25 -7.35 1.08 -3.18
C VAL A 25 -6.10 1.10 -2.33
N SER A 26 -6.08 1.95 -1.28
CA SER A 26 -5.06 1.82 -0.25
C SER A 26 -5.37 0.61 0.61
N SER A 27 -4.35 -0.19 0.94
CA SER A 27 -4.53 -1.40 1.75
C SER A 27 -5.16 -1.10 3.11
N SER A 28 -4.77 0.02 3.72
CA SER A 28 -5.39 0.49 4.96
C SER A 28 -6.87 0.80 4.75
N ARG A 29 -7.26 1.46 3.66
CA ARG A 29 -8.69 1.76 3.44
C ARG A 29 -9.48 0.48 3.20
N PHE A 30 -8.93 -0.46 2.43
CA PHE A 30 -9.55 -1.76 2.19
C PHE A 30 -9.70 -2.58 3.47
N ALA A 31 -8.69 -2.59 4.34
CA ALA A 31 -8.71 -3.32 5.60
C ALA A 31 -9.60 -2.67 6.68
N ALA A 32 -9.89 -1.37 6.57
CA ALA A 32 -10.59 -0.62 7.60
C ALA A 32 -11.97 -1.23 7.93
N GLU A 33 -12.78 -1.51 6.91
CA GLU A 33 -14.14 -2.01 7.10
C GLU A 33 -14.22 -3.49 7.51
N PRO A 34 -13.57 -4.45 6.83
CA PRO A 34 -13.72 -5.87 7.15
C PRO A 34 -12.86 -6.36 8.32
N ILE A 35 -11.78 -5.65 8.67
CA ILE A 35 -10.78 -6.13 9.63
C ILE A 35 -10.70 -5.23 10.85
N VAL A 36 -10.41 -3.94 10.63
CA VAL A 36 -9.95 -3.09 11.73
C VAL A 36 -11.10 -2.47 12.53
N PHE A 37 -12.09 -1.91 11.85
CA PHE A 37 -13.25 -1.31 12.49
C PHE A 37 -14.00 -2.31 13.39
N PRO A 38 -14.32 -3.55 12.95
CA PRO A 38 -14.96 -4.54 13.81
C PRO A 38 -14.15 -4.89 15.08
N ALA A 39 -12.82 -4.81 15.01
CA ALA A 39 -11.94 -5.14 16.11
C ALA A 39 -11.72 -3.97 17.09
N LEU A 40 -11.65 -2.74 16.60
CA LEU A 40 -11.22 -1.57 17.37
C LEU A 40 -12.35 -0.60 17.73
N ALA A 41 -13.52 -0.68 17.09
CA ALA A 41 -14.61 0.28 17.28
C ALA A 41 -15.07 0.39 18.74
N SER A 42 -15.24 -0.72 19.44
CA SER A 42 -15.66 -0.73 20.84
C SER A 42 -14.57 -0.21 21.78
N THR A 43 -13.30 -0.52 21.51
CA THR A 43 -12.15 -0.13 22.33
C THR A 43 -11.89 1.38 22.28
N TYR A 44 -11.98 1.99 21.10
CA TYR A 44 -11.69 3.42 20.91
C TYR A 44 -12.93 4.28 20.69
N GLY A 45 -14.13 3.68 20.68
CA GLY A 45 -15.40 4.41 20.56
C GLY A 45 -15.69 4.95 19.17
N TYR A 46 -15.14 4.35 18.10
CA TYR A 46 -15.40 4.76 16.73
C TYR A 46 -16.86 4.49 16.33
N ARG A 47 -17.52 5.49 15.74
CA ARG A 47 -18.93 5.37 15.31
C ARG A 47 -19.08 4.78 13.92
N ASN A 48 -18.05 4.91 13.09
CA ASN A 48 -18.03 4.45 11.70
C ASN A 48 -16.58 4.17 11.24
N VAL A 49 -16.46 3.57 10.06
CA VAL A 49 -15.18 3.18 9.45
C VAL A 49 -14.30 4.40 9.15
N ASP A 50 -14.90 5.55 8.82
CA ASP A 50 -14.17 6.77 8.48
C ASP A 50 -13.41 7.32 9.70
N GLU A 51 -14.07 7.43 10.84
CA GLU A 51 -13.43 7.83 12.10
C GLU A 51 -12.25 6.91 12.47
N CYS A 52 -12.46 5.60 12.33
CA CYS A 52 -11.41 4.61 12.57
C CYS A 52 -10.22 4.80 11.61
N TYR A 53 -10.50 5.00 10.32
CA TYR A 53 -9.48 5.18 9.29
C TYR A 53 -8.72 6.51 9.44
N GLU A 54 -9.37 7.58 9.85
CA GLU A 54 -8.75 8.88 10.12
C GLU A 54 -7.77 8.78 11.30
N ASP A 55 -8.13 8.03 12.34
CA ASP A 55 -7.33 7.83 13.54
C ASP A 55 -6.22 6.76 13.40
N ARG A 56 -6.15 6.08 12.23
CA ARG A 56 -5.21 4.97 11.98
C ARG A 56 -3.76 5.29 12.32
N ALA A 57 -3.34 6.55 12.18
CA ALA A 57 -1.97 6.98 12.45
C ALA A 57 -1.57 6.79 13.92
N ASN A 58 -2.53 6.95 14.84
CA ASN A 58 -2.33 6.79 16.28
C ASN A 58 -2.33 5.32 16.71
N HIS A 59 -2.97 4.45 15.91
CA HIS A 59 -3.13 3.03 16.19
C HIS A 59 -2.42 2.12 15.17
N ARG A 60 -1.36 2.61 14.52
CA ARG A 60 -0.71 1.86 13.42
C ARG A 60 -0.19 0.48 13.81
N ALA A 61 0.24 0.31 15.06
CA ALA A 61 0.70 -0.98 15.57
C ALA A 61 -0.46 -2.00 15.64
N ASP A 62 -1.61 -1.58 16.17
CA ASP A 62 -2.80 -2.42 16.27
C ASP A 62 -3.32 -2.79 14.87
N TRP A 63 -3.39 -1.81 13.96
CA TRP A 63 -3.74 -2.03 12.57
C TRP A 63 -2.82 -3.06 11.89
N HIS A 64 -1.51 -2.93 12.10
CA HIS A 64 -0.53 -3.86 11.53
C HIS A 64 -0.73 -5.28 12.06
N GLU A 65 -0.92 -5.46 13.37
CA GLU A 65 -1.11 -6.80 13.94
C GLU A 65 -2.44 -7.43 13.48
N LEU A 66 -3.54 -6.68 13.47
CA LEU A 66 -4.83 -7.16 12.98
C LEU A 66 -4.78 -7.61 11.52
N ILE A 67 -4.12 -6.85 10.64
CA ILE A 67 -3.96 -7.21 9.23
C ILE A 67 -3.08 -8.45 9.08
N LYS A 68 -1.99 -8.54 9.85
CA LYS A 68 -1.09 -9.70 9.86
C LYS A 68 -1.80 -10.96 10.35
N GLU A 69 -2.63 -10.86 11.38
CA GLU A 69 -3.49 -11.94 11.87
C GLU A 69 -4.50 -12.36 10.81
N TYR A 70 -5.15 -11.39 10.15
CA TYR A 70 -6.07 -11.64 9.05
C TYR A 70 -5.41 -12.41 7.89
N ASN A 71 -4.15 -12.10 7.59
CA ASN A 71 -3.31 -12.80 6.62
C ASN A 71 -2.66 -14.08 7.18
N THR A 72 -3.15 -14.64 8.29
CA THR A 72 -2.63 -15.90 8.86
C THR A 72 -3.73 -16.97 8.84
N PRO A 73 -3.44 -18.20 8.35
CA PRO A 73 -2.16 -18.69 7.84
C PRO A 73 -1.83 -18.24 6.40
N ASP A 74 -2.82 -17.72 5.66
CA ASP A 74 -2.67 -17.34 4.25
C ASP A 74 -2.14 -15.92 4.07
N LYS A 75 -0.83 -15.79 3.91
CA LYS A 75 -0.12 -14.50 3.79
C LYS A 75 -0.51 -13.67 2.58
N ALA A 76 -1.18 -14.27 1.60
CA ALA A 76 -1.62 -13.58 0.39
C ALA A 76 -3.12 -13.24 0.41
N ARG A 77 -3.84 -13.52 1.50
CA ARG A 77 -5.31 -13.34 1.58
C ARG A 77 -5.75 -11.93 1.19
N LEU A 78 -5.29 -10.90 1.90
CA LEU A 78 -5.68 -9.51 1.64
C LEU A 78 -5.31 -9.08 0.21
N ALA A 79 -4.16 -9.54 -0.30
CA ALA A 79 -3.75 -9.25 -1.68
C ALA A 79 -4.72 -9.86 -2.70
N ARG A 80 -5.18 -11.11 -2.52
CA ARG A 80 -6.19 -11.72 -3.41
C ARG A 80 -7.49 -10.94 -3.41
N GLU A 81 -7.93 -10.50 -2.24
CA GLU A 81 -9.17 -9.74 -2.09
C GLU A 81 -9.09 -8.37 -2.76
N ILE A 82 -7.99 -7.63 -2.55
CA ILE A 82 -7.74 -6.35 -3.23
C ILE A 82 -7.71 -6.56 -4.74
N PHE A 83 -6.90 -7.49 -5.23
CA PHE A 83 -6.75 -7.76 -6.67
C PHE A 83 -7.96 -8.44 -7.31
N SER A 84 -8.99 -8.81 -6.55
CA SER A 84 -10.28 -9.25 -7.10
C SER A 84 -11.19 -8.08 -7.51
N LYS A 85 -10.90 -6.87 -7.03
CA LYS A 85 -11.72 -5.67 -7.20
C LYS A 85 -10.96 -4.48 -7.79
N TYR A 86 -9.65 -4.44 -7.62
CA TYR A 86 -8.79 -3.32 -8.02
C TYR A 86 -7.58 -3.83 -8.81
N ASP A 87 -7.08 -3.00 -9.71
CA ASP A 87 -5.88 -3.29 -10.48
C ASP A 87 -4.60 -2.85 -9.76
N ILE A 88 -4.69 -1.97 -8.76
CA ILE A 88 -3.55 -1.57 -7.93
C ILE A 88 -3.79 -1.88 -6.44
N TYR A 89 -2.84 -2.60 -5.86
CA TYR A 89 -2.63 -2.64 -4.41
C TYR A 89 -1.66 -1.52 -4.05
N CYS A 90 -2.16 -0.46 -3.38
CA CYS A 90 -1.32 0.60 -2.84
C CYS A 90 -0.93 0.35 -1.38
N GLY A 91 0.37 0.19 -1.13
CA GLY A 91 0.96 0.30 0.21
C GLY A 91 1.08 -1.01 0.99
N ILE A 92 1.47 -2.11 0.37
CA ILE A 92 1.87 -3.30 1.14
C ILE A 92 3.12 -2.98 1.97
N ARG A 93 3.14 -3.42 3.23
CA ARG A 93 4.21 -3.06 4.19
C ARG A 93 5.03 -4.26 4.66
N CYS A 94 4.43 -5.45 4.66
CA CYS A 94 5.05 -6.68 5.15
C CYS A 94 5.74 -7.45 4.01
N LYS A 95 7.03 -7.74 4.18
CA LYS A 95 7.83 -8.53 3.22
C LYS A 95 7.24 -9.92 2.99
N HIS A 96 6.79 -10.60 4.04
CA HIS A 96 6.26 -11.95 3.91
C HIS A 96 4.94 -11.99 3.13
N GLU A 97 4.07 -10.99 3.33
CA GLU A 97 2.82 -10.86 2.56
C GLU A 97 3.10 -10.52 1.10
N PHE A 98 4.07 -9.63 0.85
CA PHE A 98 4.53 -9.30 -0.49
C PHE A 98 5.06 -10.52 -1.24
N LEU A 99 5.95 -11.29 -0.61
CA LEU A 99 6.52 -12.49 -1.22
C LEU A 99 5.45 -13.54 -1.49
N ALA A 100 4.50 -13.74 -0.56
CA ALA A 100 3.39 -14.67 -0.77
C ALA A 100 2.48 -14.22 -1.94
N ALA A 101 2.20 -12.92 -2.06
CA ALA A 101 1.45 -12.40 -3.19
C ALA A 101 2.19 -12.55 -4.53
N LYS A 102 3.53 -12.37 -4.52
CA LYS A 102 4.40 -12.56 -5.69
C LYS A 102 4.44 -14.03 -6.11
N GLU A 103 4.66 -14.94 -5.17
CA GLU A 103 4.69 -16.39 -5.40
C GLU A 103 3.35 -16.92 -5.92
N ALA A 104 2.23 -16.37 -5.42
CA ALA A 104 0.89 -16.69 -5.89
C ALA A 104 0.54 -16.05 -7.25
N GLY A 105 1.44 -15.27 -7.86
CA GLY A 105 1.22 -14.64 -9.17
C GLY A 105 0.07 -13.63 -9.19
N LEU A 106 -0.14 -12.89 -8.10
CA LEU A 106 -1.31 -12.02 -7.96
C LEU A 106 -1.18 -10.66 -8.66
N PHE A 107 0.03 -10.27 -9.03
CA PHE A 107 0.32 -9.01 -9.71
C PHE A 107 1.42 -9.20 -10.76
N ASP A 108 1.44 -8.30 -11.74
CA ASP A 108 2.35 -8.35 -12.90
C ASP A 108 3.66 -7.59 -12.65
N LEU A 109 3.59 -6.49 -11.88
CA LEU A 109 4.74 -5.60 -11.63
C LEU A 109 4.68 -4.96 -10.24
N ALA A 110 5.82 -4.98 -9.54
CA ALA A 110 6.03 -4.26 -8.29
C ALA A 110 6.81 -2.95 -8.52
N ILE A 111 6.29 -1.85 -7.98
CA ILE A 111 6.81 -0.50 -8.13
C ILE A 111 7.16 0.05 -6.76
N TRP A 112 8.39 0.54 -6.57
CA TRP A 112 8.76 1.33 -5.40
C TRP A 112 8.75 2.82 -5.74
N VAL A 113 7.95 3.61 -5.02
CA VAL A 113 8.02 5.07 -5.11
C VAL A 113 9.00 5.58 -4.06
N ASP A 114 10.10 6.18 -4.52
CA ASP A 114 11.16 6.70 -3.67
C ASP A 114 11.13 8.21 -3.54
N ALA A 115 11.18 8.73 -2.33
CA ALA A 115 11.34 10.15 -2.06
C ALA A 115 12.45 10.42 -1.03
N GLY A 116 13.48 9.57 -1.02
CA GLY A 116 14.50 9.53 0.04
C GLY A 116 15.32 10.82 0.18
N ASP A 117 15.45 11.61 -0.88
CA ASP A 117 16.20 12.87 -0.84
C ASP A 117 15.41 14.00 -0.17
N ARG A 118 14.08 13.91 -0.15
CA ARG A 118 13.19 14.94 0.43
C ARG A 118 12.50 14.53 1.73
N LEU A 119 12.41 13.23 2.02
CA LEU A 119 11.69 12.69 3.17
C LEU A 119 12.45 11.56 3.84
N PRO A 120 12.35 11.42 5.18
CA PRO A 120 12.95 10.30 5.88
C PRO A 120 12.30 8.97 5.46
N ASN A 121 13.09 7.90 5.57
CA ASN A 121 12.59 6.53 5.50
C ASN A 121 11.88 6.17 6.81
N GLU A 122 10.90 5.26 6.73
CA GLU A 122 10.25 4.73 7.93
C GLU A 122 11.11 3.68 8.61
N SER A 123 10.94 3.53 9.93
CA SER A 123 11.63 2.47 10.70
C SER A 123 11.34 1.08 10.10
N PRO A 124 12.32 0.16 10.11
CA PRO A 124 12.09 -1.24 9.78
C PRO A 124 10.97 -1.92 10.56
N ASP A 125 10.67 -1.45 11.77
CA ASP A 125 9.57 -1.98 12.59
C ASP A 125 8.20 -1.66 11.99
N SER A 126 8.11 -0.65 11.13
CA SER A 126 6.87 -0.17 10.52
C SER A 126 6.68 -0.61 9.07
N ILE A 127 7.74 -0.98 8.38
CA ILE A 127 7.72 -1.43 6.98
C ILE A 127 8.91 -2.36 6.77
N THR A 128 8.69 -3.55 6.22
CA THR A 128 9.74 -4.54 5.97
C THR A 128 9.99 -4.80 4.49
N VAL A 129 9.09 -4.38 3.60
CA VAL A 129 9.40 -4.27 2.16
C VAL A 129 10.43 -3.16 1.92
N ARG A 130 11.29 -3.35 0.93
CA ARG A 130 12.43 -2.48 0.60
C ARG A 130 12.51 -2.27 -0.92
N PRO A 131 13.23 -1.24 -1.41
CA PRO A 131 13.35 -0.97 -2.84
C PRO A 131 13.80 -2.18 -3.68
N ASP A 132 14.71 -3.01 -3.14
CA ASP A 132 15.24 -4.22 -3.77
C ASP A 132 14.22 -5.36 -3.97
N HIS A 133 13.03 -5.26 -3.38
CA HIS A 133 11.93 -6.19 -3.62
C HIS A 133 11.08 -5.79 -4.82
N ALA A 134 11.12 -4.53 -5.25
CA ALA A 134 10.37 -4.03 -6.40
C ALA A 134 11.07 -4.36 -7.71
N ASP A 135 10.30 -4.45 -8.79
CA ASP A 135 10.83 -4.69 -10.13
C ASP A 135 11.26 -3.36 -10.78
N ILE A 136 10.60 -2.25 -10.42
CA ILE A 136 11.01 -0.88 -10.81
C ILE A 136 10.98 0.10 -9.63
N VAL A 137 11.87 1.09 -9.69
CA VAL A 137 11.91 2.22 -8.75
C VAL A 137 11.57 3.50 -9.50
N ILE A 138 10.65 4.29 -8.96
CA ILE A 138 10.24 5.58 -9.50
C ILE A 138 10.53 6.67 -8.45
N GLU A 139 11.48 7.54 -8.78
CA GLU A 139 11.85 8.64 -7.90
C GLU A 139 10.81 9.78 -7.93
N ASN A 140 10.59 10.35 -6.76
CA ASN A 140 9.75 11.50 -6.46
C ASN A 140 10.55 12.52 -5.62
N ASN A 141 11.75 12.87 -6.08
CA ASN A 141 12.64 13.82 -5.38
C ASN A 141 12.59 15.24 -5.96
N GLY A 142 11.88 15.44 -7.08
CA GLY A 142 11.66 16.74 -7.70
C GLY A 142 10.36 17.41 -7.26
N SER A 143 9.83 18.25 -8.13
CA SER A 143 8.51 18.85 -7.98
C SER A 143 7.38 17.84 -8.20
N LEU A 144 6.20 18.13 -7.64
CA LEU A 144 5.00 17.33 -7.87
C LEU A 144 4.69 17.18 -9.37
N ALA A 145 4.72 18.28 -10.13
CA ALA A 145 4.44 18.25 -11.58
C ALA A 145 5.40 17.34 -12.36
N GLU A 146 6.68 17.32 -11.99
CA GLU A 146 7.67 16.40 -12.60
C GLU A 146 7.36 14.94 -12.28
N PHE A 147 6.94 14.67 -11.03
CA PHE A 147 6.54 13.32 -10.61
C PHE A 147 5.27 12.86 -11.34
N GLU A 148 4.21 13.67 -11.38
CA GLU A 148 2.98 13.34 -12.11
C GLU A 148 3.26 13.11 -13.60
N ALA A 149 4.11 13.93 -14.22
CA ALA A 149 4.55 13.72 -15.62
C ALA A 149 5.37 12.44 -15.79
N LYS A 150 6.12 12.01 -14.78
CA LYS A 150 6.84 10.72 -14.76
C LYS A 150 5.84 9.56 -14.66
N VAL A 151 4.85 9.63 -13.75
CA VAL A 151 3.79 8.64 -13.59
C VAL A 151 3.05 8.44 -14.92
N ARG A 152 2.57 9.51 -15.54
CA ARG A 152 1.85 9.43 -16.83
C ARG A 152 2.68 8.78 -17.94
N ARG A 153 4.00 8.99 -17.97
CA ARG A 153 4.89 8.32 -18.94
C ARG A 153 5.04 6.83 -18.64
N VAL A 154 5.23 6.46 -17.38
CA VAL A 154 5.34 5.06 -16.95
C VAL A 154 4.04 4.32 -17.26
N THR A 155 2.89 4.84 -16.82
CA THR A 155 1.59 4.20 -17.06
C THR A 155 1.31 4.01 -18.55
N ARG A 156 1.65 5.01 -19.40
CA ARG A 156 1.50 4.88 -20.85
C ARG A 156 2.35 3.76 -21.44
N ALA A 157 3.53 3.51 -20.90
CA ALA A 157 4.43 2.45 -21.37
C ALA A 157 4.01 1.04 -20.92
N LEU A 158 3.13 0.96 -19.92
CA LEU A 158 2.62 -0.31 -19.37
C LEU A 158 1.29 -0.74 -20.00
N ASN A 159 0.66 0.11 -20.82
CA ASN A 159 -0.53 -0.18 -21.62
C ASN A 159 -0.15 -0.65 -23.03
#